data_AF-A0A368H5E1-F1
#
_entry.id   AF-A0A368H5E1-F1
#
_cell.length_a   1.000
_cell.length_b   1.000
_cell.length_c   1.000
_cell.angle_alpha   90.00
_cell.angle_beta   90.00
_cell.angle_gamma   90.00
#
_symmetry.space_group_name_H-M   'P 1'
#
loop_
_entity.id
_entity.type
_entity.pdbx_description
1 polymer ?
#
loop_
_entity_poly.entity_id
_entity_poly.type
_entity_poly.pdbx_seq_one_letter_code
_entity_poly.pdbx_strand_id
1 'polypeptide(L)'
;MSEYFFESTDDDKSGARLWKYGYTDSFFLSIINAKESRDYFNENLENTLPEETDDHLNTPDAIETINERVKTNDIRVNSLIFISAQQNTSNLPQFEQKNCWKKVIAVGFNDADLSKVVEEVKGEAVSIPYNFSEHDARNFREEQLSSFGNPEFL
;
A
#
# COMPACT_ATOMS: atom_id res chain seq x y z
N MET A 1 -3.54 -10.47 -11.48
CA MET A 1 -3.53 -9.30 -10.57
C MET A 1 -2.29 -8.42 -10.75
N SER A 2 -1.07 -8.95 -10.94
CA SER A 2 0.14 -8.13 -11.09
C SER A 2 0.39 -7.51 -12.48
N GLU A 3 -0.18 -8.05 -13.57
CA GLU A 3 0.04 -7.54 -14.94
C GLU A 3 -0.30 -6.05 -15.09
N TYR A 4 -1.36 -5.58 -14.44
CA TYR A 4 -1.82 -4.19 -14.56
C TYR A 4 -0.99 -3.15 -13.80
N PHE A 5 -0.14 -3.57 -12.85
CA PHE A 5 0.73 -2.67 -12.09
C PHE A 5 1.95 -2.22 -12.92
N PHE A 6 2.41 -3.08 -13.84
CA PHE A 6 3.64 -2.89 -14.60
C PHE A 6 3.41 -2.44 -16.06
N GLU A 7 2.17 -2.44 -16.54
CA GLU A 7 1.84 -2.13 -17.94
C GLU A 7 1.99 -0.66 -18.35
N SER A 8 2.18 0.29 -17.41
CA SER A 8 2.02 1.72 -17.73
C SER A 8 3.22 2.64 -17.48
N THR A 9 4.45 2.15 -17.37
CA THR A 9 5.59 3.05 -17.09
C THR A 9 6.79 2.77 -17.99
N ASP A 10 6.96 3.60 -19.03
CA ASP A 10 8.17 3.69 -19.83
C ASP A 10 9.30 4.50 -19.13
N ASP A 11 9.06 5.01 -17.92
CA ASP A 11 10.01 5.84 -17.17
C ASP A 11 10.81 5.02 -16.15
N ASP A 12 12.14 4.98 -16.33
CA ASP A 12 13.16 4.40 -15.45
C ASP A 12 13.09 4.87 -13.99
N LYS A 13 12.32 5.94 -13.73
CA LYS A 13 12.16 6.57 -12.41
C LYS A 13 10.96 6.05 -11.63
N SER A 14 10.06 5.30 -12.26
CA SER A 14 8.88 4.73 -11.61
C SER A 14 9.22 3.44 -10.90
N GLY A 15 8.73 3.28 -9.67
CA GLY A 15 8.97 2.09 -8.87
C GLY A 15 8.19 2.13 -7.56
N ALA A 16 8.08 0.98 -6.92
CA ALA A 16 7.43 0.79 -5.64
C ALA A 16 8.43 0.37 -4.58
N ARG A 17 8.10 0.65 -3.31
CA ARG A 17 8.75 0.00 -2.17
C ARG A 17 7.71 -0.85 -1.49
N LEU A 18 8.02 -2.11 -1.27
CA LEU A 18 7.11 -3.04 -0.61
C LEU A 18 7.55 -3.23 0.84
N TRP A 19 6.62 -2.95 1.75
CA TRP A 19 6.77 -3.18 3.19
C TRP A 19 5.73 -4.21 3.63
N LYS A 20 6.13 -5.13 4.50
CA LYS A 20 5.25 -6.11 5.13
C LYS A 20 5.29 -5.93 6.63
N TYR A 21 4.23 -6.27 7.33
CA TYR A 21 4.18 -6.22 8.79
C TYR A 21 3.28 -7.36 9.28
N GLY A 22 3.31 -7.61 10.58
CA GLY A 22 2.74 -8.80 11.19
C GLY A 22 3.82 -9.83 11.51
N TYR A 23 3.44 -11.11 11.44
CA TYR A 23 4.32 -12.24 11.71
C TYR A 23 5.24 -12.50 10.53
N THR A 24 6.34 -11.75 10.44
CA THR A 24 7.29 -11.85 9.33
C THR A 24 8.69 -11.42 9.74
N ASP A 25 9.70 -12.04 9.13
CA ASP A 25 11.14 -11.80 9.30
C ASP A 25 11.64 -10.34 9.16
N SER A 26 10.98 -9.48 8.36
CA SER A 26 11.42 -8.10 8.12
C SER A 26 10.29 -7.16 7.69
N PHE A 27 10.29 -5.94 8.24
CA PHE A 27 9.36 -4.88 7.83
C PHE A 27 9.57 -4.40 6.38
N PHE A 28 10.83 -4.41 5.92
CA PHE A 28 11.20 -3.99 4.57
C PHE A 28 11.49 -5.22 3.71
N LEU A 29 10.78 -5.37 2.60
CA LEU A 29 11.02 -6.46 1.64
C LEU A 29 11.97 -6.01 0.54
N SER A 30 11.53 -5.06 -0.28
CA SER A 30 12.22 -4.76 -1.53
C SER A 30 11.87 -3.39 -2.09
N ILE A 31 12.77 -2.90 -2.95
CA ILE A 31 12.49 -1.84 -3.91
C ILE A 31 12.22 -2.54 -5.23
N ILE A 32 11.08 -2.25 -5.83
CA ILE A 32 10.66 -2.86 -7.09
C ILE A 32 10.66 -1.74 -8.12
N ASN A 33 11.63 -1.77 -9.05
CA ASN A 33 11.63 -0.82 -10.15
C ASN A 33 10.52 -1.24 -11.14
N ALA A 34 9.82 -0.29 -11.76
CA ALA A 34 8.82 -0.63 -12.76
C ALA A 34 9.42 -1.29 -14.02
N LYS A 35 10.75 -1.17 -14.23
CA LYS A 35 11.52 -1.96 -15.20
C LYS A 35 11.78 -3.42 -14.78
N GLU A 36 11.70 -3.73 -13.49
CA GLU A 36 11.84 -5.11 -13.02
C GLU A 36 10.61 -5.90 -13.44
N SER A 37 10.81 -7.16 -13.82
CA SER A 37 9.74 -7.98 -14.36
C SER A 37 8.66 -8.24 -13.31
N ARG A 38 7.42 -8.41 -13.78
CA ARG A 38 6.30 -8.97 -13.00
C ARG A 38 6.71 -10.16 -12.14
N ASP A 39 7.57 -11.00 -12.67
CA ASP A 39 8.02 -12.22 -12.00
C ASP A 39 8.85 -11.87 -10.76
N TYR A 40 9.69 -10.83 -10.80
CA TYR A 40 10.41 -10.33 -9.62
C TYR A 40 9.45 -9.81 -8.54
N PHE A 41 8.40 -9.09 -8.93
CA PHE A 41 7.37 -8.63 -7.98
C PHE A 41 6.62 -9.81 -7.35
N ASN A 42 6.21 -10.79 -8.16
CA ASN A 42 5.52 -11.98 -7.67
C ASN A 42 6.41 -12.83 -6.75
N GLU A 43 7.69 -13.02 -7.08
CA GLU A 43 8.65 -13.72 -6.21
C GLU A 43 8.80 -13.01 -4.85
N ASN A 44 8.86 -11.68 -4.85
CA ASN A 44 8.92 -10.90 -3.61
C ASN A 44 7.63 -11.00 -2.79
N LEU A 45 6.46 -11.18 -3.43
CA LEU A 45 5.19 -11.44 -2.76
C LEU A 45 5.06 -12.88 -2.25
N GLU A 46 5.55 -13.88 -2.98
CA GLU A 46 5.47 -15.28 -2.54
C GLU A 46 6.37 -15.53 -1.31
N ASN A 47 7.46 -14.77 -1.18
CA ASN A 47 8.32 -14.76 0.02
C ASN A 47 7.72 -13.95 1.20
N THR A 48 6.41 -13.66 1.21
CA THR A 48 5.73 -12.97 2.33
C THR A 48 4.86 -13.90 3.17
N LEU A 49 5.08 -15.21 3.12
CA LEU A 49 4.37 -16.13 4.00
C LEU A 49 4.63 -15.78 5.48
N PRO A 50 3.61 -15.91 6.36
CA PRO A 50 3.80 -15.65 7.77
C PRO A 50 4.88 -16.57 8.34
N GLU A 51 5.78 -16.00 9.14
CA GLU A 51 6.79 -16.74 9.87
C GLU A 51 6.54 -16.60 11.38
N GLU A 52 6.73 -17.68 12.14
CA GLU A 52 6.70 -17.60 13.60
C GLU A 52 7.89 -16.77 14.07
N THR A 53 7.62 -15.52 14.44
CA THR A 53 8.60 -14.58 14.98
C THR A 53 8.03 -13.87 16.20
N ASP A 54 8.87 -13.69 17.22
CA ASP A 54 8.51 -12.91 18.41
C ASP A 54 8.49 -11.40 18.10
N ASP A 55 9.24 -10.96 17.09
CA ASP A 55 9.38 -9.57 16.66
C ASP A 55 8.36 -9.19 15.58
N HIS A 56 7.09 -9.50 15.80
CA HIS A 56 6.01 -9.14 14.88
C HIS A 56 5.58 -7.68 15.07
N LEU A 57 5.36 -6.97 13.96
CA LEU A 57 4.83 -5.60 13.98
C LEU A 57 3.30 -5.63 13.89
N ASN A 58 2.60 -5.03 14.84
CA ASN A 58 1.16 -4.85 14.73
C ASN A 58 0.81 -3.63 13.83
N THR A 59 -0.47 -3.45 13.50
CA THR A 59 -0.91 -2.35 12.60
C THR A 59 -0.58 -0.96 13.16
N PRO A 60 -0.82 -0.63 14.45
CA PRO A 60 -0.34 0.63 15.03
C PRO A 60 1.15 0.88 14.80
N ASP A 61 2.01 -0.08 15.16
CA ASP A 61 3.46 0.06 15.07
C ASP A 61 3.92 0.21 13.61
N ALA A 62 3.23 -0.45 12.68
CA ALA A 62 3.48 -0.31 11.25
C ALA A 62 3.19 1.12 10.76
N ILE A 63 2.04 1.70 11.14
CA ILE A 63 1.68 3.07 10.77
C ILE A 63 2.68 4.07 11.35
N GLU A 64 3.04 3.92 12.62
CA GLU A 64 4.06 4.77 13.27
C GLU A 64 5.42 4.66 12.56
N THR A 65 5.84 3.44 12.25
CA THR A 65 7.09 3.20 11.50
C THR A 65 7.06 3.88 10.11
N ILE A 66 5.92 3.87 9.42
CA ILE A 66 5.74 4.57 8.14
C ILE A 66 5.87 6.08 8.34
N ASN A 67 5.19 6.63 9.34
CA ASN A 67 5.24 8.06 9.68
C ASN A 67 6.68 8.52 9.98
N GLU A 68 7.47 7.69 10.67
CA GLU A 68 8.86 8.00 11.00
C GLU A 68 9.82 7.84 9.81
N ARG A 69 9.70 6.74 9.05
CA ARG A 69 10.66 6.39 7.99
C ARG A 69 10.46 7.19 6.70
N VAL A 70 9.21 7.56 6.38
CA VAL A 70 8.93 8.39 5.21
C VAL A 70 9.21 9.85 5.53
N LYS A 71 10.36 10.34 5.07
CA LYS A 71 10.73 11.74 5.22
C LYS A 71 9.73 12.62 4.44
N THR A 72 9.33 13.73 5.05
CA THR A 72 8.37 14.70 4.50
C THR A 72 8.72 15.22 3.09
N ASN A 73 10.00 15.19 2.73
CA ASN A 73 10.53 15.68 1.45
C ASN A 73 11.13 14.57 0.57
N ASP A 74 10.86 13.28 0.82
CA ASP A 74 11.33 12.21 -0.07
C ASP A 74 10.47 12.20 -1.35
N ILE A 75 10.88 12.99 -2.33
CA ILE A 75 10.19 13.14 -3.63
C ILE A 75 10.02 11.84 -4.41
N ARG A 76 10.72 10.76 -4.01
CA ARG A 76 10.63 9.43 -4.65
C ARG A 76 9.43 8.63 -4.16
N VAL A 77 8.79 9.02 -3.06
CA VAL A 77 7.58 8.38 -2.52
C VAL A 77 6.45 9.39 -2.58
N ASN A 78 5.64 9.29 -3.63
CA ASN A 78 4.55 10.23 -3.86
C ASN A 78 3.16 9.66 -3.51
N SER A 79 3.05 8.36 -3.29
CA SER A 79 1.79 7.69 -2.98
C SER A 79 2.01 6.55 -2.00
N LEU A 80 1.01 6.25 -1.18
CA LEU A 80 1.01 5.12 -0.25
C LEU A 80 -0.25 4.30 -0.48
N ILE A 81 -0.11 2.98 -0.59
CA ILE A 81 -1.20 2.02 -0.48
C ILE A 81 -0.94 1.21 0.77
N PHE A 82 -1.84 1.28 1.74
CA PHE A 82 -1.75 0.57 3.01
C PHE A 82 -2.87 -0.46 3.10
N ILE A 83 -2.54 -1.72 3.30
CA ILE A 83 -3.53 -2.82 3.35
C ILE A 83 -3.50 -3.41 4.76
N SER A 84 -4.66 -3.50 5.42
CA SER A 84 -4.78 -4.10 6.75
C SER A 84 -6.08 -4.89 6.91
N ALA A 85 -6.01 -6.01 7.63
CA ALA A 85 -7.17 -6.81 8.03
C ALA A 85 -7.64 -6.53 9.47
N GLN A 86 -7.04 -5.55 10.16
CA GLN A 86 -7.34 -5.26 11.56
C GLN A 86 -8.77 -4.73 11.71
N GLN A 87 -9.61 -5.50 12.41
CA GLN A 87 -11.04 -5.19 12.58
C GLN A 87 -11.29 -4.05 13.58
N ASN A 88 -10.55 -4.03 14.70
CA ASN A 88 -10.69 -2.93 15.66
C ASN A 88 -9.75 -1.78 15.27
N THR A 89 -10.31 -0.78 14.58
CA THR A 89 -9.55 0.36 14.06
C THR A 89 -9.65 1.62 14.93
N SER A 90 -10.42 1.56 16.03
CA SER A 90 -10.75 2.73 16.86
C SER A 90 -9.54 3.44 17.48
N ASN A 91 -8.47 2.67 17.74
CA ASN A 91 -7.24 3.15 18.37
C ASN A 91 -6.05 3.14 17.41
N LEU A 92 -6.28 2.99 16.11
CA LEU A 92 -5.18 3.08 15.15
C LEU A 92 -4.68 4.52 15.08
N PRO A 93 -3.35 4.73 15.08
CA PRO A 93 -2.78 6.03 14.78
C PRO A 93 -3.13 6.42 13.34
N GLN A 94 -3.13 7.72 13.07
CA GLN A 94 -3.35 8.25 11.73
C GLN A 94 -2.03 8.36 10.98
N PHE A 95 -2.11 8.34 9.66
CA PHE A 95 -0.97 8.74 8.85
C PHE A 95 -0.71 10.24 8.98
N GLU A 96 0.55 10.61 9.19
CA GLU A 96 0.94 12.01 9.25
C GLU A 96 0.92 12.66 7.87
N GLN A 97 0.51 13.92 7.79
CA GLN A 97 0.64 14.68 6.54
C GLN A 97 2.11 14.81 6.11
N LYS A 98 2.44 14.24 4.96
CA LYS A 98 3.74 14.43 4.30
C LYS A 98 3.57 15.26 3.03
N ASN A 99 4.38 16.31 2.86
CA ASN A 99 4.33 17.18 1.67
C ASN A 99 4.62 16.42 0.36
N CYS A 100 5.34 15.31 0.42
CA CYS A 100 5.62 14.47 -0.74
C CYS A 100 4.42 13.61 -1.18
N TRP A 101 3.43 13.36 -0.32
CA TRP A 101 2.30 12.49 -0.64
C TRP A 101 1.23 13.22 -1.46
N LYS A 102 1.00 12.71 -2.66
CA LYS A 102 -0.10 13.08 -3.55
C LYS A 102 -1.38 12.32 -3.19
N LYS A 103 -1.27 11.03 -2.85
CA LYS A 103 -2.40 10.20 -2.46
C LYS A 103 -2.02 9.13 -1.43
N VAL A 104 -2.89 8.90 -0.46
CA VAL A 104 -2.83 7.78 0.47
C VAL A 104 -4.10 6.94 0.28
N ILE A 105 -3.97 5.65 0.02
CA ILE A 105 -5.10 4.73 -0.08
C ILE A 105 -4.99 3.71 1.05
N ALA A 106 -5.96 3.68 1.95
CA ALA A 106 -6.04 2.67 3.00
C ALA A 106 -7.09 1.62 2.62
N VAL A 107 -6.65 0.39 2.37
CA VAL A 107 -7.47 -0.74 1.97
C VAL A 107 -7.73 -1.63 3.20
N GLY A 108 -8.97 -1.64 3.67
CA GLY A 108 -9.41 -2.53 4.72
C GLY A 108 -9.85 -3.87 4.14
N PHE A 109 -9.10 -4.93 4.45
CA PHE A 109 -9.47 -6.29 4.06
C PHE A 109 -10.49 -6.89 5.04
N ASN A 110 -11.38 -7.75 4.53
CA ASN A 110 -12.46 -8.37 5.31
C ASN A 110 -13.33 -7.31 5.98
N ASP A 111 -13.80 -6.36 5.19
CA ASP A 111 -14.72 -5.29 5.60
C ASP A 111 -14.18 -4.37 6.73
N ALA A 112 -12.86 -4.37 6.96
CA ALA A 112 -12.23 -3.48 7.93
C ALA A 112 -12.41 -2.00 7.51
N ASP A 113 -12.68 -1.12 8.48
CA ASP A 113 -12.86 0.31 8.25
C ASP A 113 -11.62 1.11 8.68
N LEU A 114 -10.83 1.55 7.71
CA LEU A 114 -9.62 2.36 7.91
C LEU A 114 -9.85 3.85 7.66
N SER A 115 -11.10 4.32 7.56
CA SER A 115 -11.44 5.74 7.31
C SER A 115 -10.73 6.70 8.26
N LYS A 116 -10.72 6.37 9.56
CA LYS A 116 -10.04 7.17 10.60
C LYS A 116 -8.53 7.24 10.43
N VAL A 117 -7.90 6.24 9.80
CA VAL A 117 -6.43 6.20 9.62
C VAL A 117 -5.99 7.27 8.61
N VAL A 118 -6.86 7.62 7.66
CA VAL A 118 -6.56 8.57 6.58
C VAL A 118 -7.31 9.90 6.67
N GLU A 119 -8.11 10.10 7.72
CA GLU A 119 -9.02 11.25 7.88
C GLU A 119 -8.30 12.61 7.81
N GLU A 120 -7.11 12.71 8.39
CA GLU A 120 -6.32 13.95 8.42
C GLU A 120 -5.40 14.14 7.20
N VAL A 121 -5.28 13.15 6.31
CA VAL A 121 -4.49 13.27 5.08
C VAL A 121 -5.40 13.38 3.86
N LYS A 122 -4.86 13.77 2.70
CA LYS A 122 -5.59 13.64 1.42
C LYS A 122 -5.63 12.17 1.00
N GLY A 123 -6.27 11.35 1.83
CA GLY A 123 -6.35 9.92 1.67
C GLY A 123 -7.78 9.44 1.42
N GLU A 124 -7.85 8.23 0.89
CA GLU A 124 -9.08 7.53 0.59
C GLU A 124 -9.05 6.19 1.33
N ALA A 125 -10.12 5.86 2.04
CA ALA A 125 -10.28 4.55 2.64
C ALA A 125 -11.25 3.73 1.79
N VAL A 126 -10.83 2.52 1.44
CA VAL A 126 -11.65 1.56 0.70
C VAL A 126 -11.70 0.28 1.50
N SER A 127 -12.89 -0.27 1.66
CA SER A 127 -13.09 -1.56 2.31
C SER A 127 -13.41 -2.61 1.26
N ILE A 128 -12.78 -3.78 1.37
CA ILE A 128 -12.97 -4.90 0.44
C ILE A 128 -13.43 -6.15 1.17
N PRO A 129 -14.32 -6.96 0.57
CA PRO A 129 -14.82 -8.18 1.19
C PRO A 129 -13.73 -9.23 1.32
N TYR A 130 -13.91 -10.19 2.22
CA TYR A 130 -13.01 -11.33 2.38
C TYR A 130 -12.85 -12.14 1.09
N ASN A 131 -13.96 -12.37 0.38
CA ASN A 131 -14.00 -13.13 -0.87
C ASN A 131 -13.69 -12.24 -2.09
N PHE A 132 -12.68 -11.38 -1.98
CA PHE A 132 -12.28 -10.46 -3.05
C PHE A 132 -11.83 -11.24 -4.29
N SER A 133 -12.56 -11.07 -5.39
CA SER A 133 -12.33 -11.78 -6.64
C SER A 133 -11.50 -10.96 -7.62
N GLU A 134 -11.03 -11.60 -8.71
CA GLU A 134 -10.36 -10.88 -9.79
C GLU A 134 -11.28 -9.84 -10.46
N HIS A 135 -12.60 -10.09 -10.47
CA HIS A 135 -13.58 -9.13 -10.98
C HIS A 135 -13.61 -7.87 -10.10
N ASP A 136 -13.61 -8.04 -8.78
CA ASP A 136 -13.57 -6.93 -7.83
C ASP A 136 -12.27 -6.13 -7.95
N ALA A 137 -11.13 -6.82 -8.16
CA ALA A 137 -9.84 -6.19 -8.40
C ALA A 137 -9.84 -5.28 -9.65
N ARG A 138 -10.51 -5.70 -10.73
CA ARG A 138 -10.61 -4.90 -11.96
C ARG A 138 -11.46 -3.65 -11.75
N ASN A 139 -12.61 -3.81 -11.10
CA ASN A 139 -13.51 -2.68 -10.81
C ASN A 139 -12.82 -1.66 -9.88
N PHE A 140 -12.16 -2.13 -8.83
CA PHE A 140 -11.39 -1.27 -7.92
C PHE A 140 -10.32 -0.46 -8.67
N ARG A 141 -9.55 -1.10 -9.57
CA ARG A 141 -8.55 -0.39 -10.38
C ARG A 141 -9.18 0.73 -11.21
N GLU A 142 -10.28 0.47 -11.89
CA GLU A 142 -10.95 1.46 -12.75
C GLU A 142 -11.46 2.66 -11.94
N GLU A 143 -12.02 2.42 -10.75
CA GLU A 143 -12.43 3.47 -9.82
C GLU A 143 -11.24 4.31 -9.36
N GLN A 144 -10.15 3.64 -8.94
CA GLN A 144 -8.94 4.34 -8.50
C GLN A 144 -8.31 5.16 -9.63
N LEU A 145 -8.13 4.60 -10.82
CA LEU A 145 -7.59 5.34 -11.97
C LEU A 145 -8.46 6.56 -12.32
N SER A 146 -9.78 6.43 -12.23
CA SER A 146 -10.71 7.56 -12.45
C SER A 146 -10.55 8.65 -11.38
N SER A 147 -10.28 8.26 -10.13
CA SER A 147 -10.04 9.20 -9.02
C SER A 147 -8.72 9.97 -9.13
N PHE A 148 -7.71 9.41 -9.82
CA PHE A 148 -6.41 10.06 -10.03
C PHE A 148 -6.46 11.17 -11.09
N GLY A 149 -7.56 11.31 -11.85
CA GLY A 149 -7.66 12.23 -12.97
C GLY A 149 -6.91 11.73 -14.20
N ASN A 150 -7.30 12.25 -15.37
CA ASN A 150 -6.91 11.78 -16.72
C ASN A 150 -5.43 11.28 -16.81
N PRO A 151 -5.16 10.07 -17.34
CA PRO A 151 -3.84 9.44 -17.31
C PRO A 151 -2.74 10.12 -18.14
N GLU A 152 -3.03 11.23 -18.83
CA GLU A 152 -2.06 11.93 -19.70
C GLU A 152 -0.94 12.70 -18.95
N PHE A 153 -0.91 12.66 -17.60
CA PHE A 153 0.07 13.40 -16.80
C PHE A 153 0.73 12.59 -15.67
N LEU A 154 0.70 11.26 -15.74
CA LEU A 154 1.54 10.40 -14.91
C LEU A 154 2.83 10.01 -15.64
#